data_AF-A0A550BXM4-F1
#
_entry.id   AF-A0A550BXM4-F1
#
_cell.length_a   1.000
_cell.length_b   1.000
_cell.length_c   1.000
_cell.angle_alpha   90.00
_cell.angle_beta   90.00
_cell.angle_gamma   90.00
#
_symmetry.space_group_name_H-M   'P 1'
#
loop_
_entity.id
_entity.type
_entity.pdbx_description
1 polymer ?
#
loop_
_entity_poly.entity_id
_entity_poly.type
_entity_poly.pdbx_seq_one_letter_code
_entity_poly.pdbx_strand_id
1 'polypeptide(L)'
;MEDSATANYAQHLTASNLQDCKALFESLKTCVEYIPVAARRSAFAKVQTILKRGLAFALLRSPTELHLLSPSDRSVYGPLVIGVMESLGAYTLWYEATTRPEYASLAKDPPVTLEQLFNWIDFVHPKNDWLVPTSKDMNVLERLSTLFATILRRRTKNFAQYVRNEPYSLRLIIDLWLNFHLYITPEMEGATERAPVLIMSTLSLFEDLADVDGGQETFIAQLLALVRGSRRRVLRCHAAHTAFLERLDFIEGWRWIWKTHFGIASVLTQSEVFHDVVAPRCFIRSLISGTRHCLKTPDYEGMNHVADAVMETIEALISKTSHVTNLRLAIKAGLFPLLVDLERQWGGEKAVLTETLRDDVADSLTIASVLRAFHRRHSDLLRPTSDSFVEKHFVGILRAYRMLWPQYSITRDPQHQQQSIPCSNLTLDEHTAEIRACPCGVDFSWLEDTWSHALSRSSSLFRQAPRSSAPPVSFLDLLPSPRPRRRPSHTAAIRRVAFGCVPPQSAHSVIMPCSIHFSPWFPTP
;
A
#
# COMPACT_ATOMS: atom_id res chain seq x y z
N MET A 1 29.41 -30.89 -27.51
CA MET A 1 30.34 -29.90 -28.10
C MET A 1 29.74 -28.51 -28.19
N GLU A 2 28.41 -28.34 -28.13
CA GLU A 2 27.77 -27.01 -28.02
C GLU A 2 27.91 -26.35 -26.63
N ASP A 3 28.03 -27.14 -25.54
CA ASP A 3 28.23 -26.61 -24.17
C ASP A 3 29.53 -25.81 -23.99
N SER A 4 30.51 -25.96 -24.88
CA SER A 4 31.79 -25.24 -24.82
C SER A 4 31.72 -23.82 -25.41
N ALA A 5 30.75 -23.54 -26.28
CA ALA A 5 30.67 -22.25 -26.98
C ALA A 5 29.92 -21.18 -26.17
N THR A 6 28.85 -21.57 -25.48
CA THR A 6 28.08 -20.70 -24.58
C THR A 6 28.85 -20.39 -23.30
N ALA A 7 29.58 -21.35 -22.74
CA ALA A 7 30.43 -21.14 -21.55
C ALA A 7 31.55 -20.09 -21.76
N ASN A 8 32.06 -19.96 -22.99
CA ASN A 8 33.08 -18.97 -23.34
C ASN A 8 32.52 -17.56 -23.57
N TYR A 9 31.24 -17.44 -23.92
CA TYR A 9 30.62 -16.16 -24.22
C TYR A 9 30.49 -15.28 -22.98
N ALA A 10 30.04 -15.83 -21.85
CA ALA A 10 29.91 -15.11 -20.59
C ALA A 10 31.27 -14.70 -19.99
N GLN A 11 32.31 -15.52 -20.14
CA GLN A 11 33.65 -15.22 -19.58
C GLN A 11 34.39 -14.14 -20.39
N HIS A 12 34.29 -14.15 -21.72
CA HIS A 12 34.97 -13.14 -22.55
C HIS A 12 34.23 -11.81 -22.63
N LEU A 13 32.88 -11.80 -22.57
CA LEU A 13 32.14 -10.54 -22.48
C LEU A 13 32.31 -9.82 -21.13
N THR A 14 32.77 -10.48 -20.08
CA THR A 14 32.72 -9.85 -18.74
C THR A 14 33.94 -9.02 -18.42
N ALA A 15 35.17 -9.45 -18.67
CA ALA A 15 36.35 -8.74 -18.13
C ALA A 15 36.53 -7.30 -18.70
N SER A 16 36.61 -7.16 -20.02
CA SER A 16 36.81 -5.85 -20.67
C SER A 16 35.58 -4.94 -20.51
N ASN A 17 34.38 -5.49 -20.66
CA ASN A 17 33.15 -4.69 -20.55
C ASN A 17 32.93 -4.24 -19.10
N LEU A 18 33.22 -5.09 -18.12
CA LEU A 18 33.11 -4.74 -16.70
C LEU A 18 34.10 -3.65 -16.32
N GLN A 19 35.32 -3.67 -16.87
CA GLN A 19 36.29 -2.60 -16.65
C GLN A 19 35.80 -1.26 -17.22
N ASP A 20 35.30 -1.24 -18.45
CA ASP A 20 34.73 -0.03 -19.06
C ASP A 20 33.46 0.43 -18.32
N CYS A 21 32.62 -0.50 -17.86
CA CYS A 21 31.43 -0.21 -17.05
C CYS A 21 31.79 0.41 -15.70
N LYS A 22 32.79 -0.12 -14.99
CA LYS A 22 33.28 0.45 -13.73
C LYS A 22 33.90 1.83 -13.95
N ALA A 23 34.70 1.98 -15.00
CA ALA A 23 35.27 3.28 -15.36
C ALA A 23 34.18 4.31 -15.73
N LEU A 24 33.11 3.86 -16.39
CA LEU A 24 31.94 4.67 -16.70
C LEU A 24 31.20 5.07 -15.42
N PHE A 25 30.93 4.12 -14.52
CA PHE A 25 30.27 4.35 -13.23
C PHE A 25 30.98 5.45 -12.43
N GLU A 26 32.29 5.33 -12.23
CA GLU A 26 33.08 6.32 -11.48
C GLU A 26 33.06 7.70 -12.15
N SER A 27 33.17 7.75 -13.47
CA SER A 27 33.14 9.02 -14.21
C SER A 27 31.74 9.67 -14.14
N LEU A 28 30.67 8.88 -14.23
CA LEU A 28 29.30 9.35 -14.07
C LEU A 28 29.01 9.82 -12.65
N LYS A 29 29.55 9.14 -11.64
CA LYS A 29 29.47 9.56 -10.23
C LYS A 29 30.01 10.99 -10.07
N THR A 30 31.20 11.27 -10.60
CA THR A 30 31.77 12.63 -10.61
C THR A 30 30.87 13.62 -11.37
N CYS A 31 30.21 13.20 -12.46
CA CYS A 31 29.26 14.06 -13.18
C CYS A 31 28.03 14.42 -12.32
N VAL A 32 27.56 13.52 -11.45
CA VAL A 32 26.39 13.76 -10.59
C VAL A 32 26.74 14.34 -9.21
N GLU A 33 28.00 14.49 -8.86
CA GLU A 33 28.41 15.15 -7.63
C GLU A 33 28.06 16.66 -7.62
N TYR A 34 27.88 17.21 -6.42
CA TYR A 34 27.60 18.63 -6.19
C TYR A 34 28.89 19.46 -6.18
N ILE A 35 29.63 19.40 -7.29
CA ILE A 35 30.87 20.17 -7.51
C ILE A 35 30.74 21.08 -8.74
N PRO A 36 31.56 22.15 -8.85
CA PRO A 36 31.47 23.09 -9.97
C PRO A 36 31.54 22.38 -11.33
N VAL A 37 30.71 22.81 -12.29
CA VAL A 37 30.63 22.20 -13.65
C VAL A 37 32.01 22.10 -14.31
N ALA A 38 32.86 23.12 -14.12
CA ALA A 38 34.23 23.14 -14.65
C ALA A 38 35.07 21.95 -14.16
N ALA A 39 34.93 21.55 -12.89
CA ALA A 39 35.63 20.41 -12.31
C ALA A 39 35.12 19.06 -12.86
N ARG A 40 33.88 19.02 -13.37
CA ARG A 40 33.26 17.81 -13.93
C ARG A 40 33.55 17.59 -15.43
N ARG A 41 34.17 18.56 -16.12
CA ARG A 41 34.39 18.52 -17.58
C ARG A 41 35.23 17.34 -18.04
N SER A 42 36.30 17.03 -17.31
CA SER A 42 37.18 15.89 -17.63
C SER A 42 36.44 14.56 -17.49
N ALA A 43 35.65 14.40 -16.42
CA ALA A 43 34.80 13.23 -16.21
C ALA A 43 33.76 13.09 -17.33
N PHE A 44 33.11 14.17 -17.73
CA PHE A 44 32.15 14.16 -18.83
C PHE A 44 32.77 13.76 -20.18
N ALA A 45 33.95 14.29 -20.52
CA ALA A 45 34.67 13.90 -21.73
C ALA A 45 35.05 12.40 -21.71
N LYS A 46 35.42 11.88 -20.53
CA LYS A 46 35.70 10.47 -20.32
C LYS A 46 34.44 9.61 -20.49
N VAL A 47 33.30 10.03 -19.93
CA VAL A 47 31.98 9.38 -20.14
C VAL A 47 31.68 9.28 -21.63
N GLN A 48 31.77 10.38 -22.39
CA GLN A 48 31.53 10.36 -23.83
C GLN A 48 32.47 9.41 -24.57
N THR A 49 33.75 9.39 -24.18
CA THR A 49 34.74 8.49 -24.78
C THR A 49 34.41 7.02 -24.53
N ILE A 50 34.02 6.67 -23.31
CA ILE A 50 33.64 5.28 -22.96
C ILE A 50 32.35 4.87 -23.68
N LEU A 51 31.33 5.73 -23.69
CA LEU A 51 30.07 5.44 -24.37
C LEU A 51 30.27 5.24 -25.88
N LYS A 52 31.12 6.05 -26.53
CA LYS A 52 31.46 5.90 -27.96
C LYS A 52 32.09 4.55 -28.32
N ARG A 53 32.80 3.90 -27.39
CA ARG A 53 33.35 2.56 -27.61
C ARG A 53 32.25 1.49 -27.63
N GLY A 54 31.11 1.75 -26.99
CA GLY A 54 29.97 0.84 -26.91
C GLY A 54 30.16 -0.38 -26.00
N LEU A 55 31.30 -0.55 -25.33
CA LEU A 55 31.59 -1.76 -24.55
C LEU A 55 30.91 -1.77 -23.19
N ALA A 56 30.77 -0.61 -22.53
CA ALA A 56 30.28 -0.50 -21.16
C ALA A 56 28.87 -1.09 -20.95
N PHE A 57 27.99 -0.97 -21.95
CA PHE A 57 26.63 -1.52 -21.91
C PHE A 57 26.41 -2.67 -22.89
N ALA A 58 27.47 -3.27 -23.43
CA ALA A 58 27.37 -4.40 -24.35
C ALA A 58 26.59 -5.57 -23.73
N LEU A 59 26.75 -5.79 -22.42
CA LEU A 59 26.00 -6.80 -21.69
C LEU A 59 24.48 -6.53 -21.74
N LEU A 60 24.06 -5.32 -21.39
CA LEU A 60 22.63 -4.97 -21.37
C LEU A 60 21.98 -4.99 -22.75
N ARG A 61 22.76 -4.72 -23.81
CA ARG A 61 22.28 -4.75 -25.20
C ARG A 61 22.19 -6.15 -25.79
N SER A 62 22.90 -7.12 -25.22
CA SER A 62 22.98 -8.46 -25.80
C SER A 62 21.64 -9.19 -25.61
N PRO A 63 21.02 -9.70 -26.70
CA PRO A 63 19.86 -10.57 -26.59
C PRO A 63 20.34 -11.87 -25.95
N THR A 64 20.12 -11.99 -24.64
CA THR A 64 20.54 -13.20 -23.94
C THR A 64 19.36 -14.16 -23.95
N GLU A 65 19.59 -15.35 -24.48
CA GLU A 65 18.68 -16.48 -24.31
C GLU A 65 18.76 -16.92 -22.84
N LEU A 66 18.14 -16.14 -21.94
CA LEU A 66 18.22 -16.30 -20.48
C LEU A 66 17.90 -17.73 -20.02
N HIS A 67 17.02 -18.40 -20.76
CA HIS A 67 16.63 -19.79 -20.52
C HIS A 67 17.77 -20.80 -20.71
N LEU A 68 18.80 -20.47 -21.49
CA LEU A 68 19.99 -21.32 -21.73
C LEU A 68 21.13 -21.08 -20.74
N LEU A 69 21.01 -20.11 -19.83
CA LEU A 69 22.05 -19.81 -18.85
C LEU A 69 22.29 -20.98 -17.91
N SER A 70 23.56 -21.29 -17.66
CA SER A 70 23.96 -22.34 -16.72
C SER A 70 23.65 -21.94 -15.26
N PRO A 71 23.57 -22.90 -14.31
CA PRO A 71 23.42 -22.58 -12.90
C PRO A 71 24.51 -21.67 -12.34
N SER A 72 25.74 -21.76 -12.85
CA SER A 72 26.84 -20.85 -12.47
C SER A 72 26.61 -19.42 -12.94
N ASP A 73 26.04 -19.22 -14.12
CA ASP A 73 25.70 -17.89 -14.64
C ASP A 73 24.56 -17.24 -13.85
N ARG A 74 23.67 -18.09 -13.31
CA ARG A 74 22.56 -17.71 -12.44
C ARG A 74 22.99 -17.50 -10.98
N SER A 75 24.24 -17.77 -10.62
CA SER A 75 24.71 -17.53 -9.26
C SER A 75 24.57 -16.04 -8.93
N VAL A 76 23.99 -15.69 -7.78
CA VAL A 76 23.85 -14.30 -7.31
C VAL A 76 25.21 -13.60 -7.26
N TYR A 77 26.25 -14.34 -6.90
CA TYR A 77 27.64 -13.87 -6.87
C TYR A 77 28.44 -14.29 -8.12
N GLY A 78 27.74 -14.78 -9.14
CA GLY A 78 28.31 -15.17 -10.42
C GLY A 78 28.78 -13.95 -11.22
N PRO A 79 29.80 -14.10 -12.09
CA PRO A 79 30.34 -12.99 -12.87
C PRO A 79 29.29 -12.28 -13.73
N LEU A 80 28.32 -13.03 -14.27
CA LEU A 80 27.23 -12.48 -15.08
C LEU A 80 26.34 -11.55 -14.25
N VAL A 81 25.80 -12.04 -13.12
CA VAL A 81 24.92 -11.25 -12.24
C VAL A 81 25.63 -10.01 -11.72
N ILE A 82 26.90 -10.14 -11.29
CA ILE A 82 27.73 -8.99 -10.90
C ILE A 82 27.84 -7.99 -12.06
N GLY A 83 28.14 -8.46 -13.27
CA GLY A 83 28.21 -7.62 -14.47
C GLY A 83 26.90 -6.89 -14.76
N VAL A 84 25.75 -7.56 -14.61
CA VAL A 84 24.42 -6.96 -14.78
C VAL A 84 24.19 -5.90 -13.70
N MET A 85 24.50 -6.19 -12.42
CA MET A 85 24.33 -5.24 -11.32
C MET A 85 25.18 -3.99 -11.45
N GLU A 86 26.42 -4.13 -11.90
CA GLU A 86 27.30 -2.99 -12.19
C GLU A 86 26.78 -2.19 -13.39
N SER A 87 26.28 -2.87 -14.42
CA SER A 87 25.70 -2.21 -15.60
C SER A 87 24.41 -1.46 -15.26
N LEU A 88 23.52 -2.03 -14.44
CA LEU A 88 22.33 -1.34 -13.94
C LEU A 88 22.71 -0.15 -13.06
N GLY A 89 23.73 -0.29 -12.21
CA GLY A 89 24.27 0.82 -11.42
C GLY A 89 24.80 1.96 -12.29
N ALA A 90 25.59 1.65 -13.32
CA ALA A 90 26.09 2.64 -14.27
C ALA A 90 24.96 3.27 -15.09
N TYR A 91 23.95 2.49 -15.49
CA TYR A 91 22.79 3.00 -16.20
C TYR A 91 21.96 3.96 -15.35
N THR A 92 21.77 3.66 -14.07
CA THR A 92 21.13 4.57 -13.10
C THR A 92 21.83 5.92 -13.06
N LEU A 93 23.16 5.94 -12.91
CA LEU A 93 23.93 7.19 -12.89
C LEU A 93 23.92 7.91 -14.24
N TRP A 94 23.92 7.16 -15.35
CA TRP A 94 23.79 7.74 -16.69
C TRP A 94 22.45 8.45 -16.83
N TYR A 95 21.35 7.80 -16.43
CA TYR A 95 20.02 8.37 -16.48
C TYR A 95 19.95 9.65 -15.62
N GLU A 96 20.47 9.61 -14.40
CA GLU A 96 20.56 10.79 -13.53
C GLU A 96 21.39 11.91 -14.16
N ALA A 97 22.56 11.61 -14.73
CA ALA A 97 23.41 12.61 -15.37
C ALA A 97 22.72 13.27 -16.56
N THR A 98 22.00 12.51 -17.40
CA THR A 98 21.33 13.04 -18.60
C THR A 98 20.23 14.05 -18.29
N THR A 99 19.71 14.05 -17.05
CA THR A 99 18.69 15.01 -16.59
C THR A 99 19.27 16.38 -16.27
N ARG A 100 20.60 16.50 -16.17
CA ARG A 100 21.27 17.79 -15.95
C ARG A 100 21.42 18.55 -17.27
N PRO A 101 21.05 19.84 -17.35
CA PRO A 101 21.13 20.60 -18.58
C PRO A 101 22.51 20.56 -19.25
N GLU A 102 23.59 20.58 -18.44
CA GLU A 102 24.97 20.52 -18.94
C GLU A 102 25.34 19.20 -19.63
N TYR A 103 24.58 18.12 -19.39
CA TYR A 103 24.82 16.78 -19.95
C TYR A 103 23.64 16.28 -20.80
N ALA A 104 22.67 17.14 -21.13
CA ALA A 104 21.50 16.78 -21.92
C ALA A 104 21.85 16.14 -23.28
N SER A 105 23.05 16.38 -23.81
CA SER A 105 23.54 15.72 -25.02
C SER A 105 23.64 14.19 -24.90
N LEU A 106 23.80 13.65 -23.69
CA LEU A 106 23.79 12.20 -23.44
C LEU A 106 22.41 11.57 -23.66
N ALA A 107 21.33 12.33 -23.46
CA ALA A 107 19.96 11.82 -23.61
C ALA A 107 19.58 11.54 -25.07
N LYS A 108 20.32 12.09 -26.05
CA LYS A 108 19.99 12.01 -27.47
C LYS A 108 20.12 10.59 -28.04
N ASP A 109 21.03 9.79 -27.49
CA ASP A 109 21.31 8.44 -27.94
C ASP A 109 21.43 7.51 -26.72
N PRO A 110 20.29 6.99 -26.20
CA PRO A 110 20.30 6.12 -25.04
C PRO A 110 21.10 4.84 -25.34
N PRO A 111 22.09 4.46 -24.50
CA PRO A 111 22.98 3.35 -24.81
C PRO A 111 22.29 1.98 -24.68
N VAL A 112 21.10 1.92 -24.08
CA VAL A 112 20.28 0.72 -23.88
C VAL A 112 18.83 1.13 -24.05
N THR A 113 18.03 0.35 -24.79
CA THR A 113 16.58 0.59 -24.88
C THR A 113 15.88 0.20 -23.58
N LEU A 114 14.68 0.73 -23.33
CA LEU A 114 13.89 0.30 -22.15
C LEU A 114 13.59 -1.20 -22.19
N GLU A 115 13.25 -1.74 -23.36
CA GLU A 115 13.03 -3.19 -23.54
C GLU A 115 14.24 -4.03 -23.13
N GLN A 116 15.43 -3.68 -23.63
CA GLN A 116 16.68 -4.33 -23.26
C GLN A 116 16.94 -4.25 -21.75
N LEU A 117 16.73 -3.07 -21.15
CA LEU A 117 16.87 -2.87 -19.72
C LEU A 117 15.92 -3.79 -18.93
N PHE A 118 14.65 -3.86 -19.32
CA PHE A 118 13.65 -4.66 -18.62
C PHE A 118 13.86 -6.17 -18.77
N ASN A 119 14.44 -6.65 -19.87
CA ASN A 119 14.84 -8.06 -20.00
C ASN A 119 15.87 -8.45 -18.92
N TRP A 120 16.81 -7.56 -18.60
CA TRP A 120 17.80 -7.81 -17.55
C TRP A 120 17.26 -7.59 -16.14
N ILE A 121 16.35 -6.63 -15.96
CA ILE A 121 15.60 -6.50 -14.70
C ILE A 121 14.83 -7.79 -14.44
N ASP A 122 14.16 -8.34 -15.44
CA ASP A 122 13.40 -9.58 -15.33
C ASP A 122 14.28 -10.76 -14.89
N PHE A 123 15.46 -10.87 -15.50
CA PHE A 123 16.46 -11.89 -15.13
C PHE A 123 16.85 -11.81 -13.65
N VAL A 124 17.11 -10.62 -13.12
CA VAL A 124 17.55 -10.45 -11.72
C VAL A 124 16.40 -10.26 -10.74
N HIS A 125 15.17 -10.21 -11.22
CA HIS A 125 14.02 -9.91 -10.38
C HIS A 125 13.77 -11.04 -9.35
N PRO A 126 13.65 -10.75 -8.04
CA PRO A 126 13.52 -11.77 -7.00
C PRO A 126 12.35 -12.74 -7.21
N LYS A 127 11.24 -12.24 -7.76
CA LYS A 127 10.00 -13.01 -8.01
C LYS A 127 10.12 -14.14 -9.03
N ASN A 128 11.10 -14.08 -9.93
CA ASN A 128 11.18 -15.00 -11.06
C ASN A 128 12.04 -16.22 -10.78
N ASP A 129 12.67 -16.25 -9.61
CA ASP A 129 13.46 -17.37 -9.13
C ASP A 129 14.59 -17.82 -10.08
N TRP A 130 15.08 -16.92 -10.94
CA TRP A 130 16.15 -17.22 -11.89
C TRP A 130 17.53 -17.35 -11.21
N LEU A 131 17.75 -16.68 -10.08
CA LEU A 131 19.06 -16.62 -9.41
C LEU A 131 19.26 -17.74 -8.38
N VAL A 132 20.52 -18.12 -8.12
CA VAL A 132 20.95 -19.16 -7.17
C VAL A 132 21.99 -18.62 -6.16
N PRO A 133 21.80 -18.75 -4.84
CA PRO A 133 20.54 -19.09 -4.21
C PRO A 133 19.49 -18.03 -4.57
N THR A 134 18.23 -18.43 -4.59
CA THR A 134 17.06 -17.59 -4.92
C THR A 134 16.77 -16.53 -3.84
N SER A 135 17.79 -16.20 -3.04
CA SER A 135 17.68 -15.48 -1.79
C SER A 135 17.54 -13.98 -1.98
N LYS A 136 17.08 -13.36 -0.90
CA LYS A 136 16.98 -11.92 -0.63
C LYS A 136 18.34 -11.22 -0.67
N ASP A 137 19.01 -11.23 -1.82
CA ASP A 137 20.30 -10.55 -1.95
C ASP A 137 20.11 -9.04 -1.91
N MET A 138 20.90 -8.43 -1.02
CA MET A 138 20.91 -7.00 -0.76
C MET A 138 21.16 -6.15 -1.99
N ASN A 139 22.16 -6.56 -2.76
CA ASN A 139 22.70 -5.73 -3.82
C ASN A 139 21.72 -5.66 -4.97
N VAL A 140 21.04 -6.77 -5.28
CA VAL A 140 20.01 -6.80 -6.34
C VAL A 140 18.87 -5.84 -6.01
N LEU A 141 18.30 -5.94 -4.81
CA LEU A 141 17.19 -5.07 -4.40
C LEU A 141 17.60 -3.61 -4.34
N GLU A 142 18.81 -3.33 -3.85
CA GLU A 142 19.35 -1.98 -3.83
C GLU A 142 19.42 -1.39 -5.24
N ARG A 143 20.09 -2.09 -6.17
CA ARG A 143 20.25 -1.61 -7.55
C ARG A 143 18.92 -1.40 -8.25
N LEU A 144 17.97 -2.33 -8.10
CA LEU A 144 16.63 -2.20 -8.69
C LEU A 144 15.87 -1.02 -8.07
N SER A 145 15.87 -0.89 -6.74
CA SER A 145 15.17 0.21 -6.07
C SER A 145 15.74 1.57 -6.46
N THR A 146 17.07 1.74 -6.51
CA THR A 146 17.70 2.99 -6.93
C THR A 146 17.47 3.29 -8.41
N LEU A 147 17.48 2.27 -9.27
CA LEU A 147 17.18 2.42 -10.70
C LEU A 147 15.76 2.96 -10.89
N PHE A 148 14.76 2.31 -10.30
CA PHE A 148 13.37 2.74 -10.41
C PHE A 148 13.14 4.12 -9.80
N ALA A 149 13.71 4.39 -8.63
CA ALA A 149 13.63 5.71 -8.01
C ALA A 149 14.17 6.80 -8.94
N THR A 150 15.32 6.54 -9.56
CA THR A 150 15.97 7.48 -10.47
C THR A 150 15.13 7.73 -11.72
N ILE A 151 14.61 6.67 -12.33
CA ILE A 151 13.77 6.78 -13.54
C ILE A 151 12.46 7.53 -13.23
N LEU A 152 11.78 7.14 -12.14
CA LEU A 152 10.44 7.62 -11.81
C LEU A 152 10.43 9.02 -11.19
N ARG A 153 11.47 9.39 -10.44
CA ARG A 153 11.63 10.76 -9.92
C ARG A 153 11.67 11.81 -11.04
N ARG A 154 12.08 11.42 -12.25
CA ARG A 154 12.24 12.34 -13.38
C ARG A 154 10.97 12.50 -14.21
N ARG A 155 9.92 11.72 -13.93
CA ARG A 155 8.59 11.82 -14.56
C ARG A 155 8.64 11.94 -16.09
N THR A 156 9.41 11.07 -16.73
CA THR A 156 9.56 11.13 -18.18
C THR A 156 8.36 10.51 -18.87
N LYS A 157 7.66 11.29 -19.71
CA LYS A 157 6.49 10.80 -20.48
C LYS A 157 6.82 9.55 -21.31
N ASN A 158 8.04 9.48 -21.85
CA ASN A 158 8.51 8.33 -22.63
C ASN A 158 8.52 7.03 -21.79
N PHE A 159 8.91 7.09 -20.52
CA PHE A 159 8.91 5.93 -19.64
C PHE A 159 7.48 5.49 -19.29
N ALA A 160 6.61 6.44 -18.91
CA ALA A 160 5.20 6.16 -18.62
C ALA A 160 4.49 5.53 -19.82
N GLN A 161 4.71 6.07 -21.03
CA GLN A 161 4.19 5.51 -22.27
C GLN A 161 4.71 4.10 -22.55
N TYR A 162 6.00 3.86 -22.31
CA TYR A 162 6.62 2.54 -22.48
C TYR A 162 5.98 1.52 -21.52
N VAL A 163 5.94 1.77 -20.21
CA VAL A 163 5.42 0.78 -19.25
C VAL A 163 3.90 0.56 -19.40
N ARG A 164 3.16 1.55 -19.91
CA ARG A 164 1.76 1.39 -20.31
C ARG A 164 1.62 0.44 -21.52
N ASN A 165 2.50 0.55 -22.51
CA ASN A 165 2.50 -0.30 -23.70
C ASN A 165 3.11 -1.69 -23.44
N GLU A 166 3.95 -1.84 -22.41
CA GLU A 166 4.60 -3.09 -22.00
C GLU A 166 4.16 -3.53 -20.59
N PRO A 167 2.97 -4.14 -20.42
CA PRO A 167 2.41 -4.43 -19.10
C PRO A 167 3.24 -5.40 -18.27
N TYR A 168 4.08 -6.22 -18.89
CA TYR A 168 5.02 -7.09 -18.18
C TYR A 168 6.09 -6.28 -17.43
N SER A 169 6.66 -5.26 -18.07
CA SER A 169 7.63 -4.35 -17.45
C SER A 169 7.01 -3.63 -16.25
N LEU A 170 5.78 -3.15 -16.40
CA LEU A 170 5.01 -2.52 -15.32
C LEU A 170 4.79 -3.50 -14.14
N ARG A 171 4.46 -4.76 -14.45
CA ARG A 171 4.24 -5.80 -13.45
C ARG A 171 5.46 -6.06 -12.57
N LEU A 172 6.68 -5.98 -13.12
CA LEU A 172 7.91 -6.14 -12.34
C LEU A 172 8.04 -5.02 -11.27
N ILE A 173 7.78 -3.78 -11.64
CA ILE A 173 7.83 -2.64 -10.70
C ILE A 173 6.78 -2.81 -9.59
N ILE A 174 5.54 -3.12 -9.98
CA ILE A 174 4.45 -3.31 -9.01
C ILE A 174 4.74 -4.50 -8.09
N ASP A 175 5.36 -5.57 -8.59
CA ASP A 175 5.72 -6.72 -7.76
C ASP A 175 6.74 -6.37 -6.67
N LEU A 176 7.80 -5.63 -7.02
CA LEU A 176 8.78 -5.17 -6.02
C LEU A 176 8.12 -4.40 -4.89
N TRP A 177 7.20 -3.47 -5.21
CA TRP A 177 6.46 -2.77 -4.18
C TRP A 177 5.49 -3.68 -3.43
N LEU A 178 4.69 -4.47 -4.12
CA LEU A 178 3.68 -5.31 -3.48
C LEU A 178 4.32 -6.30 -2.49
N ASN A 179 5.52 -6.80 -2.82
CA ASN A 179 6.21 -7.85 -2.08
C ASN A 179 7.49 -7.39 -1.38
N PHE A 180 7.80 -6.08 -1.27
CA PHE A 180 9.06 -5.62 -0.65
C PHE A 180 9.24 -6.16 0.77
N HIS A 181 8.16 -6.32 1.54
CA HIS A 181 8.18 -6.87 2.90
C HIS A 181 8.59 -8.35 2.96
N LEU A 182 8.54 -9.06 1.83
CA LEU A 182 9.06 -10.42 1.67
C LEU A 182 10.53 -10.39 1.28
N TYR A 183 10.94 -9.39 0.50
CA TYR A 183 12.30 -9.28 -0.04
C TYR A 183 13.27 -8.57 0.93
N ILE A 184 12.79 -7.62 1.72
CA ILE A 184 13.57 -6.85 2.69
C ILE A 184 13.24 -7.38 4.09
N THR A 185 14.25 -7.54 4.96
CA THR A 185 14.03 -7.83 6.39
C THR A 185 14.24 -6.56 7.21
N PRO A 186 13.55 -6.32 8.33
CA PRO A 186 13.74 -5.10 9.11
C PRO A 186 15.16 -4.93 9.67
N GLU A 187 15.86 -6.03 9.88
CA GLU A 187 17.23 -6.07 10.40
C GLU A 187 18.30 -5.82 9.31
N MET A 188 17.85 -5.66 8.07
CA MET A 188 18.67 -5.51 6.90
C MET A 188 19.29 -4.11 6.85
N GLU A 189 20.61 -4.01 6.66
CA GLU A 189 21.30 -2.72 6.49
C GLU A 189 20.66 -1.95 5.34
N GLY A 190 20.19 -0.73 5.57
CA GLY A 190 19.54 0.13 4.57
C GLY A 190 18.05 -0.16 4.32
N ALA A 191 17.38 -0.98 5.15
CA ALA A 191 15.95 -1.25 5.02
C ALA A 191 15.09 0.02 5.13
N THR A 192 15.53 0.93 5.99
CA THR A 192 14.92 2.24 6.27
C THR A 192 14.90 3.17 5.06
N GLU A 193 15.80 2.99 4.11
CA GLU A 193 15.89 3.77 2.88
C GLU A 193 15.18 3.03 1.73
N ARG A 194 15.44 1.72 1.58
CA ARG A 194 14.97 0.96 0.41
C ARG A 194 13.45 0.77 0.38
N ALA A 195 12.82 0.48 1.53
CA ALA A 195 11.38 0.29 1.56
C ALA A 195 10.63 1.61 1.21
N PRO A 196 10.99 2.78 1.80
CA PRO A 196 10.45 4.05 1.35
C PRO A 196 10.67 4.33 -0.13
N VAL A 197 11.85 4.04 -0.66
CA VAL A 197 12.17 4.25 -2.07
C VAL A 197 11.21 3.48 -2.99
N LEU A 198 10.89 2.22 -2.67
CA LEU A 198 9.93 1.44 -3.47
C LEU A 198 8.49 1.96 -3.36
N ILE A 199 8.08 2.42 -2.18
CA ILE A 199 6.75 3.02 -1.96
C ILE A 199 6.62 4.32 -2.76
N MET A 200 7.61 5.22 -2.66
CA MET A 200 7.64 6.48 -3.40
C MET A 200 7.64 6.26 -4.91
N SER A 201 8.52 5.36 -5.38
CA SER A 201 8.61 5.02 -6.81
C SER A 201 7.27 4.57 -7.35
N THR A 202 6.54 3.74 -6.59
CA THR A 202 5.23 3.26 -7.02
C THR A 202 4.18 4.36 -7.07
N LEU A 203 4.16 5.26 -6.09
CA LEU A 203 3.25 6.41 -6.14
C LEU A 203 3.57 7.30 -7.35
N SER A 204 4.84 7.64 -7.57
CA SER A 204 5.26 8.45 -8.72
C SER A 204 4.91 7.78 -10.05
N LEU A 205 5.08 6.46 -10.16
CA LEU A 205 4.64 5.72 -11.34
C LEU A 205 3.12 5.79 -11.55
N PHE A 206 2.34 5.66 -10.49
CA PHE A 206 0.89 5.76 -10.58
C PHE A 206 0.43 7.16 -11.01
N GLU A 207 1.08 8.21 -10.49
CA GLU A 207 0.85 9.61 -10.87
C GLU A 207 1.25 9.86 -12.33
N ASP A 208 2.44 9.42 -12.75
CA ASP A 208 2.92 9.58 -14.14
C ASP A 208 2.02 8.87 -15.14
N LEU A 209 1.43 7.74 -14.76
CA LEU A 209 0.47 7.00 -15.57
C LEU A 209 -0.92 7.68 -15.62
N ALA A 210 -1.21 8.65 -14.75
CA ALA A 210 -2.39 9.49 -14.87
C ALA A 210 -2.30 10.44 -16.07
N ASP A 211 -1.08 10.81 -16.46
CA ASP A 211 -0.82 11.68 -17.61
C ASP A 211 -0.79 10.93 -18.95
N VAL A 212 -1.04 9.62 -18.95
CA VAL A 212 -1.05 8.74 -20.13
C VAL A 212 -2.42 8.06 -20.27
N ASP A 213 -3.03 8.18 -21.45
CA ASP A 213 -4.35 7.60 -21.72
C ASP A 213 -4.41 6.08 -21.42
N GLY A 214 -5.27 5.70 -20.48
CA GLY A 214 -5.43 4.32 -20.02
C GLY A 214 -4.33 3.82 -19.07
N GLY A 215 -3.43 4.70 -18.62
CA GLY A 215 -2.26 4.33 -17.82
C GLY A 215 -2.64 3.82 -16.43
N GLN A 216 -3.52 4.53 -15.71
CA GLN A 216 -3.98 4.12 -14.38
C GLN A 216 -4.78 2.80 -14.43
N GLU A 217 -5.62 2.61 -15.44
CA GLU A 217 -6.36 1.37 -15.66
C GLU A 217 -5.40 0.20 -15.89
N THR A 218 -4.34 0.43 -16.67
CA THR A 218 -3.29 -0.56 -16.91
C THR A 218 -2.54 -0.90 -15.62
N PHE A 219 -2.21 0.09 -14.80
CA PHE A 219 -1.61 -0.11 -13.47
C PHE A 219 -2.49 -0.99 -12.58
N ILE A 220 -3.77 -0.64 -12.44
CA ILE A 220 -4.72 -1.39 -11.61
C ILE A 220 -4.92 -2.82 -12.14
N ALA A 221 -5.01 -2.98 -13.46
CA ALA A 221 -5.12 -4.30 -14.09
C ALA A 221 -3.89 -5.19 -13.78
N GLN A 222 -2.67 -4.64 -13.88
CA GLN A 222 -1.45 -5.40 -13.55
C GLN A 222 -1.32 -5.68 -12.05
N LEU A 223 -1.70 -4.72 -11.19
CA LEU A 223 -1.76 -4.90 -9.74
C LEU A 223 -2.70 -6.05 -9.38
N LEU A 224 -3.89 -6.10 -9.97
CA LEU A 224 -4.84 -7.18 -9.74
C LEU A 224 -4.35 -8.51 -10.33
N ALA A 225 -3.73 -8.51 -11.51
CA ALA A 225 -3.17 -9.72 -12.10
C ALA A 225 -2.14 -10.39 -11.17
N LEU A 226 -1.26 -9.60 -10.53
CA LEU A 226 -0.28 -10.08 -9.55
C LEU A 226 -0.91 -10.81 -8.35
N VAL A 227 -2.12 -10.41 -7.96
CA VAL A 227 -2.86 -11.02 -6.85
C VAL A 227 -4.04 -11.88 -7.29
N ARG A 228 -4.00 -12.40 -8.53
CA ARG A 228 -5.03 -13.29 -9.11
C ARG A 228 -6.44 -12.66 -9.07
N GLY A 229 -6.54 -11.39 -9.44
CA GLY A 229 -7.79 -10.62 -9.49
C GLY A 229 -8.35 -10.21 -8.12
N SER A 230 -7.69 -10.55 -7.01
CA SER A 230 -8.26 -10.34 -5.68
C SER A 230 -7.94 -8.97 -5.09
N ARG A 231 -8.89 -8.04 -5.17
CA ARG A 231 -8.86 -6.73 -4.50
C ARG A 231 -8.52 -6.83 -3.01
N ARG A 232 -9.09 -7.84 -2.34
CA ARG A 232 -8.83 -8.14 -0.92
C ARG A 232 -7.38 -8.56 -0.67
N ARG A 233 -6.71 -9.25 -1.61
CA ARG A 233 -5.30 -9.60 -1.46
C ARG A 233 -4.41 -8.37 -1.59
N VAL A 234 -4.71 -7.41 -2.47
CA VAL A 234 -4.00 -6.11 -2.51
C VAL A 234 -4.04 -5.43 -1.14
N LEU A 235 -5.22 -5.31 -0.54
CA LEU A 235 -5.38 -4.71 0.79
C LEU A 235 -4.67 -5.50 1.91
N ARG A 236 -4.51 -6.83 1.76
CA ARG A 236 -3.69 -7.61 2.70
C ARG A 236 -2.20 -7.32 2.56
N CYS A 237 -1.70 -7.14 1.33
CA CYS A 237 -0.30 -6.76 1.10
C CYS A 237 -0.01 -5.39 1.71
N HIS A 238 -0.91 -4.42 1.53
CA HIS A 238 -0.78 -3.10 2.16
C HIS A 238 -0.78 -3.18 3.70
N ALA A 239 -1.60 -4.07 4.28
CA ALA A 239 -1.55 -4.34 5.71
C ALA A 239 -0.21 -4.93 6.18
N ALA A 240 0.38 -5.82 5.36
CA ALA A 240 1.70 -6.38 5.62
C ALA A 240 2.80 -5.33 5.51
N HIS A 241 2.69 -4.39 4.57
CA HIS A 241 3.57 -3.23 4.46
C HIS A 241 3.52 -2.38 5.74
N THR A 242 2.34 -2.02 6.23
CA THR A 242 2.22 -1.26 7.50
C THR A 242 2.91 -1.99 8.66
N ALA A 243 2.66 -3.30 8.82
CA ALA A 243 3.29 -4.09 9.88
C ALA A 243 4.81 -4.18 9.72
N PHE A 244 5.32 -4.16 8.49
CA PHE A 244 6.75 -4.10 8.21
C PHE A 244 7.34 -2.72 8.56
N LEU A 245 6.70 -1.63 8.12
CA LEU A 245 7.14 -0.25 8.40
C LEU A 245 7.12 0.04 9.91
N GLU A 246 6.15 -0.48 10.66
CA GLU A 246 6.11 -0.36 12.13
C GLU A 246 7.33 -0.99 12.84
N ARG A 247 8.06 -1.90 12.17
CA ARG A 247 9.28 -2.54 12.69
C ARG A 247 10.56 -1.81 12.32
N LEU A 248 10.51 -0.84 11.40
CA LEU A 248 11.68 -0.07 11.00
C LEU A 248 11.90 1.08 11.98
N ASP A 249 13.16 1.31 12.32
CA ASP A 249 13.56 2.48 13.12
C ASP A 249 13.91 3.63 12.18
N PHE A 250 12.91 4.39 11.77
CA PHE A 250 13.10 5.48 10.82
C PHE A 250 13.89 6.63 11.44
N ILE A 251 15.01 6.96 10.80
CA ILE A 251 15.67 8.27 10.93
C ILE A 251 14.63 9.35 10.60
N GLU A 252 14.69 10.49 11.29
CA GLU A 252 13.69 11.56 11.20
C GLU A 252 13.32 11.96 9.77
N GLY A 253 14.31 12.04 8.88
CA GLY A 253 14.15 12.40 7.47
C GLY A 253 13.34 11.42 6.62
N TRP A 254 13.00 10.22 7.12
CA TRP A 254 12.21 9.22 6.40
C TRP A 254 10.79 9.04 6.95
N ARG A 255 10.44 9.70 8.07
CA ARG A 255 9.13 9.50 8.72
C ARG A 255 7.94 9.92 7.86
N TRP A 256 8.13 10.87 6.95
CA TRP A 256 7.11 11.30 5.99
C TRP A 256 6.64 10.17 5.07
N ILE A 257 7.37 9.03 4.99
CA ILE A 257 6.95 7.88 4.19
C ILE A 257 5.56 7.35 4.58
N TRP A 258 5.15 7.52 5.83
CA TRP A 258 3.81 7.15 6.28
C TRP A 258 2.73 7.87 5.48
N LYS A 259 2.94 9.15 5.14
CA LYS A 259 2.01 9.93 4.31
C LYS A 259 1.85 9.29 2.95
N THR A 260 2.96 8.95 2.28
CA THR A 260 2.98 8.30 0.97
C THR A 260 2.32 6.92 1.02
N HIS A 261 2.65 6.11 2.04
CA HIS A 261 2.13 4.76 2.23
C HIS A 261 0.60 4.76 2.36
N PHE A 262 0.06 5.61 3.21
CA PHE A 262 -1.40 5.73 3.37
C PHE A 262 -2.06 6.50 2.24
N GLY A 263 -1.35 7.41 1.56
CA GLY A 263 -1.82 8.04 0.32
C GLY A 263 -2.13 7.01 -0.76
N ILE A 264 -1.26 6.00 -0.94
CA ILE A 264 -1.54 4.90 -1.88
C ILE A 264 -2.80 4.12 -1.47
N ALA A 265 -3.02 3.88 -0.17
CA ALA A 265 -4.25 3.24 0.28
C ALA A 265 -5.49 4.08 -0.06
N SER A 266 -5.44 5.39 0.19
CA SER A 266 -6.52 6.32 -0.12
C SER A 266 -6.87 6.23 -1.62
N VAL A 267 -5.88 6.45 -2.48
CA VAL A 267 -6.02 6.38 -3.95
C VAL A 267 -6.60 5.04 -4.41
N LEU A 268 -6.09 3.91 -3.90
CA LEU A 268 -6.61 2.59 -4.28
C LEU A 268 -8.07 2.41 -3.88
N THR A 269 -8.45 2.79 -2.66
CA THR A 269 -9.83 2.65 -2.19
C THR A 269 -10.81 3.63 -2.85
N GLN A 270 -10.30 4.74 -3.39
CA GLN A 270 -11.11 5.67 -4.16
C GLN A 270 -11.36 5.21 -5.60
N SER A 271 -10.53 4.31 -6.16
CA SER A 271 -10.73 3.75 -7.50
C SER A 271 -12.02 2.92 -7.58
N GLU A 272 -12.76 3.07 -8.69
CA GLU A 272 -14.00 2.32 -8.96
C GLU A 272 -13.83 0.81 -8.87
N VAL A 273 -12.65 0.31 -9.23
CA VAL A 273 -12.31 -1.10 -9.14
C VAL A 273 -12.42 -1.62 -7.70
N PHE A 274 -12.18 -0.77 -6.69
CA PHE A 274 -12.28 -1.13 -5.28
C PHE A 274 -13.63 -0.82 -4.64
N HIS A 275 -14.62 -0.29 -5.38
CA HIS A 275 -15.99 -0.13 -4.88
C HIS A 275 -16.59 -1.47 -4.45
N ASP A 276 -17.45 -1.47 -3.43
CA ASP A 276 -18.04 -2.67 -2.82
C ASP A 276 -17.05 -3.72 -2.27
N VAL A 277 -15.76 -3.37 -2.09
CA VAL A 277 -14.81 -4.31 -1.50
C VAL A 277 -15.03 -4.45 0.01
N VAL A 278 -15.25 -5.67 0.47
CA VAL A 278 -15.20 -5.97 1.92
C VAL A 278 -13.74 -6.11 2.35
N ALA A 279 -13.24 -5.09 3.05
CA ALA A 279 -11.85 -5.00 3.48
C ALA A 279 -11.46 -6.19 4.40
N PRO A 280 -10.25 -6.75 4.25
CA PRO A 280 -9.71 -7.69 5.22
C PRO A 280 -9.61 -7.07 6.62
N ARG A 281 -9.90 -7.85 7.67
CA ARG A 281 -9.78 -7.37 9.07
C ARG A 281 -8.37 -6.86 9.40
N CYS A 282 -7.35 -7.48 8.82
CA CYS A 282 -5.96 -7.07 9.04
C CYS A 282 -5.67 -5.69 8.45
N PHE A 283 -6.29 -5.33 7.32
CA PHE A 283 -6.13 -4.03 6.68
C PHE A 283 -6.73 -2.90 7.53
N ILE A 284 -7.98 -3.05 7.97
CA ILE A 284 -8.60 -2.06 8.86
C ILE A 284 -7.82 -1.90 10.17
N ARG A 285 -7.31 -3.01 10.73
CA ARG A 285 -6.46 -2.96 11.94
C ARG A 285 -5.12 -2.29 11.67
N SER A 286 -4.50 -2.51 10.52
CA SER A 286 -3.22 -1.91 10.18
C SER A 286 -3.34 -0.41 9.95
N LEU A 287 -4.43 0.06 9.31
CA LEU A 287 -4.73 1.50 9.21
C LEU A 287 -4.74 2.14 10.60
N ILE A 288 -5.58 1.62 11.51
CA ILE A 288 -5.72 2.18 12.87
C ILE A 288 -4.41 2.06 13.68
N SER A 289 -3.71 0.93 13.59
CA SER A 289 -2.45 0.71 14.30
C SER A 289 -1.35 1.66 13.81
N GLY A 290 -1.19 1.76 12.49
CA GLY A 290 -0.17 2.61 11.89
C GLY A 290 -0.43 4.10 12.13
N THR A 291 -1.69 4.55 12.10
CA THR A 291 -2.02 5.94 12.49
C THR A 291 -1.68 6.19 13.96
N ARG A 292 -2.00 5.26 14.87
CA ARG A 292 -1.59 5.37 16.27
C ARG A 292 -0.08 5.35 16.47
N HIS A 293 0.65 4.64 15.62
CA HIS A 293 2.10 4.69 15.61
C HIS A 293 2.59 6.11 15.26
N CYS A 294 2.03 6.73 14.21
CA CYS A 294 2.34 8.09 13.77
C CYS A 294 1.97 9.16 14.81
N LEU A 295 0.86 8.96 15.55
CA LEU A 295 0.43 9.84 16.64
C LEU A 295 1.42 9.91 17.82
N LYS A 296 2.37 8.98 17.94
CA LYS A 296 3.42 9.06 18.96
C LYS A 296 4.43 10.18 18.68
N THR A 297 4.45 10.67 17.45
CA THR A 297 5.40 11.66 16.95
C THR A 297 4.65 12.72 16.13
N PRO A 298 3.67 13.42 16.73
CA PRO A 298 2.68 14.20 15.98
C PRO A 298 3.24 15.50 15.39
N ASP A 299 4.37 15.98 15.92
CA ASP A 299 5.01 17.24 15.51
C ASP A 299 5.86 17.08 14.24
N TYR A 300 6.05 15.86 13.75
CA TYR A 300 6.81 15.62 12.51
C TYR A 300 6.02 16.05 11.29
N GLU A 301 6.74 16.60 10.31
CA GLU A 301 6.16 17.10 9.08
C GLU A 301 5.34 16.01 8.36
N GLY A 302 4.12 16.38 7.97
CA GLY A 302 3.21 15.54 7.21
C GLY A 302 2.47 14.46 8.00
N MET A 303 2.59 14.41 9.33
CA MET A 303 1.82 13.46 10.16
C MET A 303 0.32 13.75 10.19
N ASN A 304 -0.10 15.01 10.05
CA ASN A 304 -1.50 15.37 9.86
C ASN A 304 -2.06 14.76 8.55
N HIS A 305 -1.27 14.80 7.47
CA HIS A 305 -1.66 14.20 6.19
C HIS A 305 -1.76 12.68 6.22
N VAL A 306 -1.04 12.02 7.13
CA VAL A 306 -1.24 10.58 7.40
C VAL A 306 -2.66 10.34 7.90
N ALA A 307 -3.12 11.17 8.82
CA ALA A 307 -4.46 11.03 9.36
C ALA A 307 -5.53 11.33 8.31
N ASP A 308 -5.35 12.39 7.51
CA ASP A 308 -6.24 12.71 6.37
C ASP A 308 -6.37 11.49 5.44
N ALA A 309 -5.26 10.96 4.95
CA ALA A 309 -5.26 9.82 4.01
C ALA A 309 -5.90 8.56 4.62
N VAL A 310 -5.70 8.30 5.91
CA VAL A 310 -6.32 7.15 6.58
C VAL A 310 -7.83 7.36 6.78
N MET A 311 -8.27 8.57 7.13
CA MET A 311 -9.69 8.88 7.26
C MET A 311 -10.39 8.78 5.91
N GLU A 312 -9.81 9.35 4.84
CA GLU A 312 -10.30 9.19 3.47
C GLU A 312 -10.40 7.72 3.06
N THR A 313 -9.38 6.91 3.39
CA THR A 313 -9.40 5.46 3.11
C THR A 313 -10.56 4.77 3.85
N ILE A 314 -10.77 5.09 5.12
CA ILE A 314 -11.83 4.49 5.94
C ILE A 314 -13.21 4.95 5.45
N GLU A 315 -13.37 6.23 5.15
CA GLU A 315 -14.59 6.81 4.59
C GLU A 315 -14.93 6.15 3.26
N ALA A 316 -13.99 6.09 2.31
CA ALA A 316 -14.19 5.42 1.02
C ALA A 316 -14.63 3.95 1.21
N LEU A 317 -14.04 3.22 2.15
CA LEU A 317 -14.44 1.85 2.45
C LEU A 317 -15.83 1.73 3.08
N ILE A 318 -16.38 2.78 3.66
CA ILE A 318 -17.70 2.80 4.30
C ILE A 318 -18.76 3.29 3.31
N SER A 319 -18.52 4.43 2.65
CA SER A 319 -19.49 5.09 1.78
C SER A 319 -19.59 4.44 0.40
N LYS A 320 -18.51 3.84 -0.12
CA LYS A 320 -18.49 3.18 -1.44
C LYS A 320 -18.79 1.69 -1.37
N THR A 321 -19.47 1.24 -0.31
CA THR A 321 -19.95 -0.14 -0.20
C THR A 321 -21.42 -0.20 0.19
N SER A 322 -22.15 -1.10 -0.46
CA SER A 322 -23.52 -1.49 -0.11
C SER A 322 -23.66 -2.22 1.23
N HIS A 323 -22.55 -2.51 1.93
CA HIS A 323 -22.55 -3.30 3.16
C HIS A 323 -21.86 -2.60 4.32
N VAL A 324 -22.55 -2.54 5.47
CA VAL A 324 -22.00 -2.03 6.75
C VAL A 324 -20.86 -2.86 7.36
N THR A 325 -20.34 -3.86 6.64
CA THR A 325 -19.31 -4.76 7.16
C THR A 325 -18.01 -4.01 7.45
N ASN A 326 -17.58 -3.10 6.58
CA ASN A 326 -16.34 -2.34 6.77
C ASN A 326 -16.43 -1.42 7.99
N LEU A 327 -17.54 -0.69 8.16
CA LEU A 327 -17.80 0.11 9.37
C LEU A 327 -17.76 -0.73 10.64
N ARG A 328 -18.42 -1.90 10.65
CA ARG A 328 -18.40 -2.82 11.81
C ARG A 328 -16.99 -3.30 12.12
N LEU A 329 -16.15 -3.53 11.11
CA LEU A 329 -14.76 -3.91 11.29
C LEU A 329 -13.94 -2.75 11.85
N ALA A 330 -14.16 -1.53 11.38
CA ALA A 330 -13.49 -0.31 11.85
C ALA A 330 -13.82 -0.02 13.31
N ILE A 331 -15.11 -0.06 13.68
CA ILE A 331 -15.55 0.07 15.09
C ILE A 331 -14.85 -0.98 15.97
N LYS A 332 -14.86 -2.25 15.57
CA LYS A 332 -14.20 -3.33 16.32
C LYS A 332 -12.70 -3.13 16.47
N ALA A 333 -12.04 -2.56 15.47
CA ALA A 333 -10.61 -2.25 15.49
C ALA A 333 -10.29 -0.97 16.28
N GLY A 334 -11.30 -0.19 16.67
CA GLY A 334 -11.17 0.98 17.53
C GLY A 334 -11.15 2.29 16.75
N LEU A 335 -12.04 2.44 15.76
CA LEU A 335 -12.25 3.67 15.00
C LEU A 335 -12.61 4.85 15.92
N PHE A 336 -13.62 4.72 16.79
CA PHE A 336 -14.07 5.85 17.62
C PHE A 336 -12.96 6.42 18.52
N PRO A 337 -12.19 5.62 19.27
CA PRO A 337 -11.06 6.15 20.03
C PRO A 337 -9.99 6.80 19.14
N LEU A 338 -9.75 6.27 17.93
CA LEU A 338 -8.84 6.91 16.99
C LEU A 338 -9.35 8.29 16.56
N LEU A 339 -10.66 8.43 16.24
CA LEU A 339 -11.25 9.73 15.91
C LEU A 339 -11.03 10.74 17.06
N VAL A 340 -11.23 10.32 18.30
CA VAL A 340 -10.97 11.16 19.48
C VAL A 340 -9.49 11.55 19.57
N ASP A 341 -8.57 10.61 19.39
CA ASP A 341 -7.13 10.88 19.43
C ASP A 341 -6.71 11.89 18.33
N LEU A 342 -7.25 11.73 17.11
CA LEU A 342 -7.00 12.62 15.98
C LEU A 342 -7.54 14.03 16.21
N GLU A 343 -8.79 14.15 16.68
CA GLU A 343 -9.38 15.46 16.98
C GLU A 343 -8.62 16.18 18.10
N ARG A 344 -8.11 15.46 19.09
CA ARG A 344 -7.30 16.08 20.14
C ARG A 344 -5.99 16.63 19.61
N GLN A 345 -5.37 15.88 18.71
CA GLN A 345 -4.05 16.23 18.19
C GLN A 345 -4.12 17.31 17.11
N TRP A 346 -5.14 17.26 16.24
CA TRP A 346 -5.24 18.05 15.02
C TRP A 346 -6.62 18.66 14.76
N GLY A 347 -7.59 18.53 15.69
CA GLY A 347 -8.92 19.14 15.60
C GLY A 347 -8.85 20.64 15.85
N GLY A 348 -8.74 21.41 14.77
CA GLY A 348 -8.70 22.87 14.75
C GLY A 348 -9.13 23.39 13.38
N GLU A 349 -8.60 24.55 12.95
CA GLU A 349 -8.94 25.18 11.64
C GLU A 349 -8.64 24.29 10.41
N LYS A 350 -7.81 23.26 10.58
CA LYS A 350 -7.50 22.25 9.55
C LYS A 350 -8.02 20.89 9.99
N ALA A 351 -9.33 20.77 10.17
CA ALA A 351 -9.95 19.55 10.68
C ALA A 351 -9.59 18.35 9.79
N VAL A 352 -8.77 17.46 10.35
CA VAL A 352 -8.37 16.16 9.78
C VAL A 352 -9.54 15.20 9.62
N LEU A 353 -10.63 15.44 10.37
CA LEU A 353 -11.83 14.64 10.34
C LEU A 353 -12.84 15.28 9.40
N THR A 354 -13.26 14.54 8.37
CA THR A 354 -14.43 14.91 7.58
C THR A 354 -15.67 14.84 8.47
N GLU A 355 -16.47 15.91 8.50
CA GLU A 355 -17.77 15.90 9.18
C GLU A 355 -18.63 14.74 8.65
N THR A 356 -18.50 14.45 7.35
CA THR A 356 -19.10 13.32 6.64
C THR A 356 -18.88 11.98 7.33
N LEU A 357 -17.65 11.63 7.72
CA LEU A 357 -17.40 10.34 8.38
C LEU A 357 -18.07 10.27 9.76
N ARG A 358 -18.18 11.38 10.49
CA ARG A 358 -18.87 11.39 11.79
C ARG A 358 -20.36 11.18 11.63
N ASP A 359 -20.95 11.84 10.65
CA ASP A 359 -22.37 11.73 10.32
C ASP A 359 -22.70 10.32 9.81
N ASP A 360 -21.89 9.77 8.89
CA ASP A 360 -22.03 8.39 8.40
C ASP A 360 -22.00 7.36 9.55
N VAL A 361 -21.11 7.55 10.52
CA VAL A 361 -21.04 6.69 11.71
C VAL A 361 -22.29 6.84 12.57
N ALA A 362 -22.76 8.08 12.81
CA ALA A 362 -23.94 8.36 13.62
C ALA A 362 -25.21 7.78 12.98
N ASP A 363 -25.41 8.01 11.69
CA ASP A 363 -26.57 7.52 10.92
C ASP A 363 -26.57 5.99 10.86
N SER A 364 -25.40 5.39 10.68
CA SER A 364 -25.24 3.93 10.66
C SER A 364 -25.55 3.26 12.00
N LEU A 365 -25.63 3.99 13.13
CA LEU A 365 -26.05 3.40 14.41
C LEU A 365 -27.52 2.99 14.42
N THR A 366 -28.33 3.44 13.46
CA THR A 366 -29.69 2.91 13.25
C THR A 366 -29.67 1.42 12.87
N ILE A 367 -28.56 0.94 12.31
CA ILE A 367 -28.40 -0.45 11.88
C ILE A 367 -27.96 -1.30 13.07
N ALA A 368 -28.83 -2.22 13.51
CA ALA A 368 -28.63 -3.04 14.70
C ALA A 368 -27.29 -3.80 14.76
N SER A 369 -26.73 -4.19 13.61
CA SER A 369 -25.45 -4.89 13.54
C SER A 369 -24.23 -3.98 13.78
N VAL A 370 -24.35 -2.68 13.45
CA VAL A 370 -23.37 -1.61 13.71
C VAL A 370 -23.50 -1.16 15.16
N LEU A 371 -24.72 -0.86 15.61
CA LEU A 371 -25.03 -0.48 16.99
C LEU A 371 -24.49 -1.49 18.00
N ARG A 372 -24.72 -2.79 17.76
CA ARG A 372 -24.14 -3.87 18.60
C ARG A 372 -22.62 -3.90 18.57
N ALA A 373 -22.00 -3.61 17.43
CA ALA A 373 -20.54 -3.56 17.35
C ALA A 373 -19.98 -2.39 18.15
N PHE A 374 -20.66 -1.24 18.09
CA PHE A 374 -20.32 -0.04 18.86
C PHE A 374 -20.47 -0.29 20.36
N HIS A 375 -21.64 -0.78 20.80
CA HIS A 375 -21.89 -1.06 22.21
C HIS A 375 -20.88 -2.01 22.85
N ARG A 376 -20.50 -3.08 22.15
CA ARG A 376 -19.52 -4.06 22.67
C ARG A 376 -18.17 -3.45 23.02
N ARG A 377 -17.82 -2.31 22.42
CA ARG A 377 -16.53 -1.65 22.65
C ARG A 377 -16.66 -0.35 23.45
N HIS A 378 -17.86 0.25 23.45
CA HIS A 378 -18.12 1.59 23.96
C HIS A 378 -19.35 1.61 24.89
N SER A 379 -19.59 0.55 25.64
CA SER A 379 -20.72 0.46 26.58
C SER A 379 -20.64 1.54 27.67
N ASP A 380 -19.42 1.97 28.01
CA ASP A 380 -19.11 3.05 28.93
C ASP A 380 -19.66 4.42 28.47
N LEU A 381 -19.77 4.65 27.16
CA LEU A 381 -20.27 5.92 26.59
C LEU A 381 -21.80 6.09 26.68
N LEU A 382 -22.55 5.10 27.18
CA LEU A 382 -23.99 5.21 27.38
C LEU A 382 -24.36 6.26 28.42
N ARG A 383 -23.47 6.51 29.38
CA ARG A 383 -23.62 7.59 30.34
C ARG A 383 -22.82 8.80 29.85
N PRO A 384 -23.22 10.03 30.21
CA PRO A 384 -22.37 11.20 30.04
C PRO A 384 -20.98 10.91 30.59
N THR A 385 -19.97 11.10 29.75
CA THR A 385 -18.57 10.93 30.13
C THR A 385 -18.12 12.13 30.94
N SER A 386 -17.10 11.95 31.79
CA SER A 386 -16.43 13.08 32.45
C SER A 386 -15.58 13.91 31.48
N ASP A 387 -15.49 13.47 30.23
CA ASP A 387 -14.61 14.02 29.21
C ASP A 387 -15.37 15.03 28.35
N SER A 388 -15.41 16.28 28.83
CA SER A 388 -16.17 17.37 28.18
C SER A 388 -15.75 17.61 26.72
N PHE A 389 -14.51 17.28 26.37
CA PHE A 389 -14.01 17.33 25.01
C PHE A 389 -14.78 16.34 24.11
N VAL A 390 -14.88 15.07 24.54
CA VAL A 390 -15.56 14.02 23.76
C VAL A 390 -17.05 14.35 23.62
N GLU A 391 -17.70 14.82 24.70
CA GLU A 391 -19.11 15.24 24.67
C GLU A 391 -19.36 16.36 23.65
N LYS A 392 -18.46 17.36 23.59
CA LYS A 392 -18.61 18.52 22.71
C LYS A 392 -18.35 18.16 21.24
N HIS A 393 -17.25 17.49 20.94
CA HIS A 393 -16.80 17.26 19.56
C HIS A 393 -17.49 16.07 18.88
N PHE A 394 -18.04 15.12 19.64
CA PHE A 394 -18.68 13.91 19.12
C PHE A 394 -20.16 13.80 19.52
N VAL A 395 -20.83 14.94 19.75
CA VAL A 395 -22.22 15.00 20.21
C VAL A 395 -23.19 14.22 19.32
N GLY A 396 -23.01 14.24 17.99
CA GLY A 396 -23.88 13.53 17.04
C GLY A 396 -23.87 12.01 17.27
N ILE A 397 -22.68 11.41 17.25
CA ILE A 397 -22.48 9.97 17.48
C ILE A 397 -22.99 9.57 18.88
N LEU A 398 -22.64 10.35 19.91
CA LEU A 398 -23.04 10.05 21.29
C LEU A 398 -24.56 10.15 21.48
N ARG A 399 -25.19 11.18 20.90
CA ARG A 399 -26.65 11.35 20.94
C ARG A 399 -27.36 10.19 20.25
N ALA A 400 -26.93 9.82 19.04
CA ALA A 400 -27.48 8.68 18.31
C ALA A 400 -27.34 7.39 19.11
N TYR A 401 -26.14 7.12 19.64
CA TYR A 401 -25.88 5.92 20.43
C TYR A 401 -26.73 5.82 21.71
N ARG A 402 -26.78 6.90 22.49
CA ARG A 402 -27.55 6.97 23.76
C ARG A 402 -29.05 6.90 23.53
N MET A 403 -29.54 7.35 22.38
CA MET A 403 -30.94 7.23 21.99
C MET A 403 -31.29 5.82 21.50
N LEU A 404 -30.49 5.25 20.60
CA LEU A 404 -30.81 4.03 19.88
C LEU A 404 -30.52 2.76 20.69
N TRP A 405 -29.49 2.75 21.55
CA TRP A 405 -29.16 1.55 22.33
C TRP A 405 -30.25 1.14 23.33
N PRO A 406 -30.84 2.06 24.14
CA PRO A 406 -31.97 1.71 25.01
C PRO A 406 -33.17 1.19 24.22
N GLN A 407 -33.53 1.84 23.11
CA GLN A 407 -34.63 1.41 22.23
C GLN A 407 -34.38 0.00 21.67
N TYR A 408 -33.17 -0.26 21.17
CA TYR A 408 -32.74 -1.57 20.70
C TYR A 408 -32.79 -2.64 21.82
N SER A 409 -32.43 -2.25 23.05
CA SER A 409 -32.40 -3.18 24.19
C SER A 409 -33.82 -3.58 24.61
N ILE A 410 -34.75 -2.63 24.65
CA ILE A 410 -36.18 -2.88 24.95
C ILE A 410 -36.80 -3.75 23.85
N THR A 411 -36.60 -3.39 22.58
CA THR A 411 -37.16 -4.14 21.44
C THR A 411 -36.55 -5.53 21.27
N ARG A 412 -35.44 -5.86 21.92
CA ARG A 412 -34.84 -7.20 21.94
C ARG A 412 -35.31 -8.03 23.14
N ASP A 413 -35.85 -7.40 24.17
CA ASP A 413 -36.40 -8.11 25.32
C ASP A 413 -37.56 -8.99 24.84
N PRO A 414 -37.47 -10.34 24.98
CA PRO A 414 -38.50 -11.26 24.53
C PRO A 414 -39.88 -10.91 25.08
N GLN A 415 -39.96 -10.38 26.30
CA GLN A 415 -41.22 -9.98 26.94
C GLN A 415 -41.86 -8.79 26.21
N HIS A 416 -41.08 -7.78 25.83
CA HIS A 416 -41.56 -6.65 25.05
C HIS A 416 -41.87 -7.03 23.60
N GLN A 417 -41.07 -7.90 22.98
CA GLN A 417 -41.36 -8.41 21.63
C GLN A 417 -42.72 -9.12 21.58
N GLN A 418 -42.98 -10.01 22.54
CA GLN A 418 -44.25 -10.72 22.66
C GLN A 418 -45.45 -9.80 22.88
N GLN A 419 -45.27 -8.65 23.54
CA GLN A 419 -46.34 -7.68 23.78
C GLN A 419 -46.56 -6.70 22.60
N SER A 420 -45.54 -6.49 21.77
CA SER A 420 -45.55 -5.53 20.66
C SER A 420 -46.03 -6.09 19.32
N ILE A 421 -46.05 -7.42 19.15
CA ILE A 421 -46.58 -8.08 17.95
C ILE A 421 -48.04 -8.43 18.23
N PRO A 422 -49.03 -7.70 17.64
CA PRO A 422 -50.42 -8.06 17.82
C PRO A 422 -50.66 -9.47 17.29
N CYS A 423 -51.17 -10.36 18.14
CA CYS A 423 -51.61 -11.68 17.72
C CYS A 423 -52.77 -11.51 16.74
N SER A 424 -52.58 -11.89 15.48
CA SER A 424 -53.64 -11.88 14.46
C SER A 424 -54.64 -13.02 14.62
N ASN A 425 -54.36 -14.00 15.50
CA ASN A 425 -55.28 -15.08 15.86
C ASN A 425 -56.22 -14.66 17.00
N LEU A 426 -57.06 -13.67 16.76
CA LEU A 426 -58.09 -13.23 17.71
C LEU A 426 -59.23 -14.25 17.91
N THR A 427 -59.22 -15.37 17.18
CA THR A 427 -60.34 -16.33 17.09
C THR A 427 -60.02 -17.76 17.50
N LEU A 428 -58.79 -18.06 17.95
CA LEU A 428 -58.40 -19.40 18.43
C LEU A 428 -58.02 -19.34 19.92
N ASP A 429 -58.72 -20.13 20.74
CA ASP A 429 -58.56 -20.17 22.21
C ASP A 429 -57.21 -20.73 22.68
N GLU A 430 -56.38 -21.26 21.77
CA GLU A 430 -55.04 -21.77 22.08
C GLU A 430 -53.97 -21.05 21.28
N HIS A 431 -53.12 -20.27 21.96
CA HIS A 431 -51.92 -19.67 21.36
C HIS A 431 -50.73 -20.60 21.58
N THR A 432 -50.22 -21.21 20.51
CA THR A 432 -48.99 -22.01 20.57
C THR A 432 -47.77 -21.10 20.79
N ALA A 433 -47.02 -21.33 21.87
CA ALA A 433 -45.87 -20.53 22.31
C ALA A 433 -44.62 -20.56 21.38
N GLU A 434 -44.74 -21.06 20.14
CA GLU A 434 -43.58 -21.44 19.32
C GLU A 434 -43.21 -20.48 18.18
N ILE A 435 -43.78 -19.27 18.11
CA ILE A 435 -43.38 -18.30 17.09
C ILE A 435 -42.14 -17.53 17.56
N ARG A 436 -40.94 -17.94 17.09
CA ARG A 436 -39.69 -17.19 17.30
C ARG A 436 -39.48 -16.17 16.18
N ALA A 437 -39.43 -14.88 16.52
CA ALA A 437 -38.97 -13.83 15.61
C ALA A 437 -37.50 -14.07 15.18
N CYS A 438 -37.14 -13.80 13.91
CA CYS A 438 -35.77 -14.00 13.43
C CYS A 438 -34.77 -13.14 14.22
N PRO A 439 -33.73 -13.72 14.84
CA PRO A 439 -32.68 -12.96 15.55
C PRO A 439 -31.79 -12.09 14.63
N CYS A 440 -32.03 -12.14 13.31
CA CYS A 440 -31.13 -11.67 12.28
C CYS A 440 -31.31 -10.19 11.89
N GLY A 441 -32.52 -9.61 12.03
CA GLY A 441 -32.77 -8.19 11.77
C GLY A 441 -32.44 -7.72 10.34
N VAL A 442 -32.72 -8.58 9.35
CA VAL A 442 -32.68 -8.20 7.92
C VAL A 442 -34.13 -8.01 7.49
N ASP A 443 -34.45 -6.81 7.00
CA ASP A 443 -35.72 -6.30 6.44
C ASP A 443 -37.01 -7.14 6.56
N PHE A 444 -38.08 -6.48 7.03
CA PHE A 444 -39.46 -6.94 6.87
C PHE A 444 -39.98 -6.67 5.44
N SER A 445 -39.31 -7.18 4.41
CA SER A 445 -39.80 -7.10 3.01
C SER A 445 -40.61 -8.33 2.55
N TRP A 446 -40.96 -9.25 3.45
CA TRP A 446 -41.63 -10.52 3.09
C TRP A 446 -43.15 -10.46 2.91
N LEU A 447 -43.76 -9.29 2.68
CA LEU A 447 -45.20 -9.18 2.50
C LEU A 447 -45.69 -9.25 1.04
N GLU A 448 -44.82 -9.33 0.03
CA GLU A 448 -45.27 -9.46 -1.37
C GLU A 448 -44.94 -10.78 -2.08
N ASP A 449 -43.99 -11.60 -1.63
CA ASP A 449 -43.53 -12.77 -2.41
C ASP A 449 -44.01 -14.16 -1.95
N THR A 450 -44.86 -14.26 -0.93
CA THR A 450 -45.25 -15.57 -0.38
C THR A 450 -46.40 -16.29 -1.11
N TRP A 451 -46.98 -15.73 -2.17
CA TRP A 451 -48.04 -16.40 -2.93
C TRP A 451 -47.57 -17.15 -4.20
N SER A 452 -46.32 -16.95 -4.67
CA SER A 452 -45.90 -17.47 -5.98
C SER A 452 -45.03 -18.74 -5.96
N HIS A 453 -44.53 -19.19 -4.81
CA HIS A 453 -43.55 -20.29 -4.75
C HIS A 453 -44.05 -21.63 -4.19
N ALA A 454 -45.36 -21.79 -3.99
CA ALA A 454 -45.95 -23.04 -3.49
C ALA A 454 -46.14 -24.16 -4.55
N LEU A 455 -45.68 -24.01 -5.80
CA LEU A 455 -45.95 -24.99 -6.87
C LEU A 455 -44.74 -25.59 -7.61
N SER A 456 -43.50 -25.49 -7.12
CA SER A 456 -42.39 -26.15 -7.84
C SER A 456 -41.27 -26.70 -6.95
N ARG A 457 -41.62 -27.69 -6.11
CA ARG A 457 -40.63 -28.70 -5.67
C ARG A 457 -41.22 -30.10 -5.76
N SER A 458 -41.04 -30.70 -6.93
CA SER A 458 -40.92 -32.14 -7.08
C SER A 458 -39.84 -32.42 -8.13
N SER A 459 -38.71 -32.98 -7.68
CA SER A 459 -37.87 -33.98 -8.37
C SER A 459 -36.42 -33.90 -7.88
N SER A 460 -36.10 -34.90 -7.06
CA SER A 460 -34.78 -35.47 -6.78
C SER A 460 -34.11 -35.96 -8.10
N LEU A 461 -32.80 -36.17 -8.28
CA LEU A 461 -31.85 -37.11 -7.64
C LEU A 461 -30.44 -36.93 -8.27
N PHE A 462 -29.40 -37.26 -7.50
CA PHE A 462 -28.11 -37.90 -7.87
C PHE A 462 -27.18 -37.36 -8.98
N ARG A 463 -25.91 -37.07 -8.60
CA ARG A 463 -24.74 -37.90 -9.00
C ARG A 463 -23.46 -37.55 -8.21
N GLN A 464 -22.67 -38.59 -7.93
CA GLN A 464 -21.37 -38.60 -7.24
C GLN A 464 -20.18 -38.50 -8.21
N ALA A 465 -19.10 -37.86 -7.71
CA ALA A 465 -17.64 -38.09 -7.92
C ALA A 465 -17.01 -37.83 -9.33
N PRO A 466 -15.65 -37.68 -9.47
CA PRO A 466 -14.58 -37.77 -8.47
C PRO A 466 -13.53 -36.61 -8.47
N ARG A 467 -12.57 -36.73 -7.53
CA ARG A 467 -11.38 -35.90 -7.29
C ARG A 467 -10.39 -35.89 -8.48
N SER A 468 -9.72 -34.75 -8.73
CA SER A 468 -8.37 -34.73 -9.30
C SER A 468 -7.56 -33.48 -8.94
N SER A 469 -6.26 -33.73 -8.71
CA SER A 469 -5.07 -32.85 -8.80
C SER A 469 -5.03 -31.53 -8.02
N ALA A 470 -4.17 -31.49 -7.00
CA ALA A 470 -3.70 -30.28 -6.34
C ALA A 470 -2.77 -29.46 -7.25
N PRO A 471 -2.92 -28.13 -7.34
CA PRO A 471 -1.97 -27.24 -7.99
C PRO A 471 -0.81 -26.89 -7.04
N PRO A 472 0.33 -26.39 -7.55
CA PRO A 472 1.49 -26.04 -6.73
C PRO A 472 1.13 -24.92 -5.73
N VAL A 473 1.59 -25.09 -4.50
CA VAL A 473 1.42 -24.14 -3.39
C VAL A 473 2.18 -22.86 -3.73
N SER A 474 1.47 -21.74 -3.81
CA SER A 474 2.07 -20.41 -3.97
C SER A 474 2.47 -19.86 -2.60
N PHE A 475 3.63 -19.20 -2.53
CA PHE A 475 4.17 -18.56 -1.32
C PHE A 475 3.17 -17.60 -0.62
N LEU A 476 2.18 -17.09 -1.36
CA LEU A 476 1.10 -16.22 -0.84
C LEU A 476 0.10 -16.93 0.10
N ASP A 477 0.08 -18.26 0.17
CA ASP A 477 -0.81 -19.01 1.05
C ASP A 477 -0.18 -19.30 2.45
N LEU A 478 1.05 -18.84 2.71
CA LEU A 478 1.80 -19.06 3.96
C LEU A 478 1.88 -17.82 4.88
N LEU A 479 0.82 -17.01 4.98
CA LEU A 479 0.75 -15.97 6.02
C LEU A 479 0.31 -16.60 7.36
N PRO A 480 1.19 -16.70 8.39
CA PRO A 480 0.79 -17.23 9.69
C PRO A 480 -0.14 -16.23 10.41
N SER A 481 -1.26 -16.73 10.93
CA SER A 481 -2.06 -15.98 11.91
C SER A 481 -1.26 -15.84 13.21
N PRO A 482 -1.02 -14.61 13.73
CA PRO A 482 -0.29 -14.44 14.98
C PRO A 482 -1.16 -14.91 16.15
N ARG A 483 -0.67 -15.93 16.89
CA ARG A 483 -1.21 -16.30 18.19
C ARG A 483 -0.81 -15.23 19.22
N PRO A 484 -1.71 -14.84 20.15
CA PRO A 484 -1.42 -13.80 21.13
C PRO A 484 -0.43 -14.33 22.19
N ARG A 485 0.74 -13.70 22.30
CA ARG A 485 1.65 -13.87 23.45
C ARG A 485 1.17 -13.00 24.62
N ARG A 486 1.05 -13.61 25.80
CA ARG A 486 0.82 -12.94 27.09
C ARG A 486 1.98 -11.98 27.40
N ARG A 487 1.66 -10.75 27.84
CA ARG A 487 2.62 -9.83 28.48
C ARG A 487 2.48 -9.91 30.00
N PRO A 488 3.58 -9.84 30.76
CA PRO A 488 3.55 -9.44 32.16
C PRO A 488 3.67 -7.91 32.29
N SER A 489 3.05 -7.41 33.35
CA SER A 489 3.06 -6.05 33.88
C SER A 489 4.40 -5.67 34.52
N HIS A 490 4.82 -4.41 34.42
CA HIS A 490 5.42 -3.64 35.53
C HIS A 490 5.61 -2.16 35.14
N THR A 491 5.94 -1.36 36.15
CA THR A 491 5.38 -0.04 36.49
C THR A 491 6.45 1.06 36.54
N ALA A 492 6.00 2.33 36.41
CA ALA A 492 6.68 3.59 36.82
C ALA A 492 7.87 4.07 35.94
N ALA A 493 8.22 5.36 35.83
CA ALA A 493 7.86 6.59 36.53
C ALA A 493 8.05 7.83 35.61
N ILE A 494 7.37 8.92 35.95
CA ILE A 494 7.33 10.23 35.28
C ILE A 494 8.50 11.12 35.74
N ARG A 495 9.11 11.88 34.82
CA ARG A 495 9.80 13.15 35.13
C ARG A 495 9.37 14.25 34.15
N ARG A 496 8.86 15.34 34.71
CA ARG A 496 8.51 16.61 34.04
C ARG A 496 9.76 17.45 33.78
N VAL A 497 9.82 18.12 32.63
CA VAL A 497 10.55 19.39 32.45
C VAL A 497 9.66 20.31 31.62
N ALA A 498 9.56 21.57 32.06
CA ALA A 498 8.74 22.62 31.50
C ALA A 498 9.64 23.69 30.87
N PHE A 499 9.27 24.16 29.67
CA PHE A 499 9.64 25.44 29.03
C PHE A 499 8.57 25.65 27.93
N GLY A 500 8.02 26.81 27.59
CA GLY A 500 8.32 28.22 27.84
C GLY A 500 7.74 28.94 26.61
N CYS A 501 6.65 29.69 26.76
CA CYS A 501 5.89 30.28 25.64
C CYS A 501 6.54 31.57 25.11
N VAL A 502 6.49 31.78 23.78
CA VAL A 502 6.67 33.08 23.11
C VAL A 502 5.60 33.20 22.00
N PRO A 503 4.91 34.36 21.85
CA PRO A 503 3.80 34.53 20.91
C PRO A 503 4.23 35.04 19.51
N PRO A 504 3.32 34.99 18.50
CA PRO A 504 3.69 34.98 17.08
C PRO A 504 3.58 36.36 16.40
N GLN A 505 4.24 36.50 15.24
CA GLN A 505 3.98 37.57 14.28
C GLN A 505 3.29 37.02 13.02
N SER A 506 2.30 37.80 12.59
CA SER A 506 1.29 37.62 11.55
C SER A 506 1.83 37.53 10.12
N ALA A 507 1.17 36.72 9.28
CA ALA A 507 1.19 36.87 7.83
C ALA A 507 -0.23 36.79 7.25
N HIS A 508 -0.51 37.70 6.31
CA HIS A 508 -1.75 37.78 5.52
C HIS A 508 -1.80 36.68 4.46
N SER A 509 -2.99 36.10 4.26
CA SER A 509 -3.28 35.07 3.25
C SER A 509 -4.20 35.59 2.15
N VAL A 510 -3.86 35.26 0.90
CA VAL A 510 -4.72 35.36 -0.29
C VAL A 510 -5.14 33.94 -0.67
N ILE A 511 -6.42 33.74 -0.96
CA ILE A 511 -7.09 32.45 -1.21
C ILE A 511 -7.12 32.14 -2.72
N MET A 512 -6.78 30.90 -3.09
CA MET A 512 -6.97 30.30 -4.43
C MET A 512 -7.42 28.82 -4.28
N PRO A 513 -8.14 28.25 -5.27
CA PRO A 513 -8.95 27.02 -5.11
C PRO A 513 -8.15 25.71 -5.18
N CYS A 514 -8.71 24.67 -4.55
CA CYS A 514 -8.12 23.34 -4.34
C CYS A 514 -8.01 22.49 -5.61
N SER A 515 -6.78 22.32 -6.08
CA SER A 515 -6.31 21.13 -6.80
C SER A 515 -5.39 20.37 -5.85
N ILE A 516 -5.57 19.06 -5.65
CA ILE A 516 -4.64 18.24 -4.86
C ILE A 516 -3.37 18.06 -5.69
N HIS A 517 -2.52 19.09 -5.71
CA HIS A 517 -1.15 18.99 -6.18
C HIS A 517 -0.32 18.36 -5.06
N PHE A 518 0.03 17.08 -5.21
CA PHE A 518 1.19 16.52 -4.53
C PHE A 518 2.42 17.24 -5.09
N SER A 519 2.87 18.30 -4.40
CA SER A 519 4.18 18.88 -4.68
C SER A 519 5.24 17.81 -4.38
N PRO A 520 6.06 17.37 -5.36
CA PRO A 520 7.13 16.44 -5.10
C PRO A 520 8.26 17.20 -4.42
N TRP A 521 8.18 17.33 -3.09
CA TRP A 521 9.29 17.80 -2.28
C TRP A 521 10.11 16.60 -1.84
N PHE A 522 11.27 16.46 -2.45
CA PHE A 522 12.32 15.59 -1.95
C PHE A 522 13.12 16.38 -0.91
N PRO A 523 13.44 15.81 0.26
CA PRO A 523 14.54 16.34 1.04
C PRO A 523 15.79 16.24 0.15
N THR A 524 16.35 17.38 -0.25
CA THR A 524 17.75 17.42 -0.63
C THR A 524 18.57 16.99 0.59
N PRO A 525 19.52 16.05 0.46
CA PRO A 525 20.41 15.69 1.54
C PRO A 525 21.21 16.89 2.05
#